data_AF-A0A938CGT4-F1
#
_entry.id   AF-A0A938CGT4-F1
#
_cell.length_a   1.000
_cell.length_b   1.000
_cell.length_c   1.000
_cell.angle_alpha   90.00
_cell.angle_beta   90.00
_cell.angle_gamma   90.00
#
_symmetry.space_group_name_H-M   'P 1'
#
loop_
_entity.id
_entity.type
_entity.pdbx_description
1 polymer ?
#
loop_
_entity_poly.entity_id
_entity_poly.type
_entity_poly.pdbx_seq_one_letter_code
_entity_poly.pdbx_strand_id
1 'polypeptide(L)'
;MAKRIGATSRQLADEFMEAVLSLPDGEKVKQCIQCGTCSGACPTSHAMDYTPREIIAALRAGMLDRVLNSNTMWMCSSCYGCTVRCPSGIKLTDVMYELKSLATKHGVRPKGVSTPALQAAFVAEVEAHGRNAEVGLMRRFFLGTNPFDGLRNLGLALAMKQRGRLSLGSSSVSPEGQRQLKAIAEKARGG
;
A
#
# COMPACT_ATOMS: atom_id res chain seq x y z
N MET A 1 1.43 14.89 -10.99
CA MET A 1 1.35 14.38 -12.38
C MET A 1 1.95 12.99 -12.42
N ALA A 2 1.21 11.97 -12.84
CA ALA A 2 1.73 10.61 -13.02
C ALA A 2 2.63 10.58 -14.27
N LYS A 3 3.93 10.31 -14.12
CA LYS A 3 4.83 10.09 -15.25
C LYS A 3 4.50 8.73 -15.88
N ARG A 4 4.26 8.70 -17.20
CA ARG A 4 4.26 7.45 -17.97
C ARG A 4 5.70 6.94 -18.04
N ILE A 5 5.90 5.68 -17.67
CA ILE A 5 7.17 5.00 -17.82
C ILE A 5 7.38 4.78 -19.32
N GLY A 6 8.39 5.42 -19.91
CA GLY A 6 8.74 5.31 -21.32
C GLY A 6 10.25 5.21 -21.45
N ALA A 7 10.72 4.19 -22.17
CA ALA A 7 12.12 3.84 -22.45
C ALA A 7 13.02 3.38 -21.26
N THR A 8 12.61 3.58 -20.00
CA THR A 8 13.28 3.12 -18.77
C THR A 8 12.83 1.74 -18.26
N SER A 9 11.99 1.01 -19.00
CA SER A 9 11.22 -0.12 -18.46
C SER A 9 12.03 -1.36 -18.08
N ARG A 10 13.13 -1.67 -18.77
CA ARG A 10 13.90 -2.91 -18.53
C ARG A 10 14.82 -2.80 -17.32
N GLN A 11 15.60 -1.73 -17.23
CA GLN A 11 16.43 -1.45 -16.05
C GLN A 11 15.59 -1.29 -14.78
N LEU A 12 14.42 -0.65 -14.89
CA LEU A 12 13.48 -0.54 -13.78
C LEU A 12 12.85 -1.89 -13.43
N ALA A 13 12.53 -2.74 -14.42
CA ALA A 13 12.05 -4.10 -14.19
C ALA A 13 13.09 -4.94 -13.45
N ASP A 14 14.36 -4.80 -13.81
CA ASP A 14 15.46 -5.50 -13.14
C ASP A 14 15.64 -4.99 -11.69
N GLU A 15 15.58 -3.67 -11.46
CA GLU A 15 15.62 -3.08 -10.11
C GLU A 15 14.48 -3.61 -9.23
N PHE A 16 13.24 -3.62 -9.76
CA PHE A 16 12.08 -4.08 -9.00
C PHE A 16 12.11 -5.58 -8.73
N MET A 17 12.56 -6.36 -9.72
CA MET A 17 12.72 -7.80 -9.53
C MET A 17 13.82 -8.09 -8.52
N GLU A 18 14.96 -7.39 -8.59
CA GLU A 18 16.06 -7.55 -7.64
C GLU A 18 15.63 -7.18 -6.22
N ALA A 19 14.90 -6.08 -6.05
CA ALA A 19 14.33 -5.70 -4.76
C ALA A 19 13.40 -6.79 -4.21
N VAL A 20 12.53 -7.37 -5.04
CA VAL A 20 11.68 -8.49 -4.63
C VAL A 20 12.50 -9.73 -4.27
N LEU A 21 13.57 -10.02 -4.98
CA LEU A 21 14.46 -11.15 -4.69
C LEU A 21 15.28 -10.95 -3.42
N SER A 22 15.55 -9.69 -3.04
CA SER A 22 16.25 -9.35 -1.79
C SER A 22 15.39 -9.52 -0.53
N LEU A 23 14.07 -9.67 -0.68
CA LEU A 23 13.18 -9.97 0.44
C LEU A 23 13.48 -11.35 1.05
N PRO A 24 13.21 -11.56 2.34
CA PRO A 24 13.32 -12.89 2.95
C PRO A 24 12.40 -13.91 2.27
N ASP A 25 12.98 -14.95 1.66
CA ASP A 25 12.30 -15.95 0.80
C ASP A 25 11.79 -15.39 -0.56
N GLY A 26 12.32 -14.25 -1.01
CA GLY A 26 11.94 -13.59 -2.27
C GLY A 26 12.23 -14.45 -3.51
N GLU A 27 13.26 -15.29 -3.47
CA GLU A 27 13.64 -16.20 -4.54
C GLU A 27 12.55 -17.22 -4.88
N LYS A 28 11.65 -17.52 -3.94
CA LYS A 28 10.49 -18.42 -4.16
C LYS A 28 9.52 -17.88 -5.20
N VAL A 29 9.52 -16.57 -5.48
CA VAL A 29 8.74 -15.99 -6.59
C VAL A 29 9.07 -16.68 -7.92
N LYS A 30 10.33 -17.05 -8.15
CA LYS A 30 10.76 -17.78 -9.37
C LYS A 30 10.17 -19.20 -9.45
N GLN A 31 9.84 -19.80 -8.31
CA GLN A 31 9.30 -21.15 -8.16
C GLN A 31 7.77 -21.22 -8.29
N CYS A 32 7.11 -20.09 -8.57
CA CYS A 32 5.65 -20.06 -8.69
C CYS A 32 5.13 -21.03 -9.77
N ILE A 33 4.30 -21.98 -9.36
CA ILE A 33 3.66 -22.96 -10.27
C ILE A 33 2.33 -22.47 -10.87
N GLN A 34 1.96 -21.21 -10.63
CA GLN A 34 0.75 -20.57 -11.19
C GLN A 34 -0.58 -21.30 -10.85
N CYS A 35 -0.64 -22.00 -9.71
CA CYS A 35 -1.81 -22.77 -9.27
C CYS A 35 -3.06 -21.93 -8.94
N GLY A 36 -2.93 -20.62 -8.67
CA GLY A 36 -4.06 -19.73 -8.43
C GLY A 36 -4.65 -19.71 -7.02
N THR A 37 -4.12 -20.51 -6.07
CA THR A 37 -4.57 -20.51 -4.67
C THR A 37 -4.58 -19.10 -4.05
N CYS A 38 -3.57 -18.30 -4.35
CA CYS A 38 -3.49 -16.91 -3.87
C CYS A 38 -4.62 -16.02 -4.38
N SER A 39 -5.14 -16.29 -5.58
CA SER A 39 -6.21 -15.50 -6.19
C SER A 39 -7.56 -15.88 -5.58
N GLY A 40 -7.82 -17.19 -5.41
CA GLY A 40 -9.02 -17.67 -4.71
C GLY A 40 -9.04 -17.30 -3.23
N ALA A 41 -7.88 -17.21 -2.57
CA ALA A 41 -7.77 -16.78 -1.18
C ALA A 41 -7.93 -15.27 -0.97
N CYS A 42 -7.85 -14.46 -2.04
CA CYS A 42 -7.82 -13.01 -1.92
C CYS A 42 -9.25 -12.44 -1.87
N PRO A 43 -9.66 -11.79 -0.76
CA PRO A 43 -11.02 -11.26 -0.63
C PRO A 43 -11.28 -10.07 -1.56
N THR A 44 -10.24 -9.32 -1.94
CA THR A 44 -10.34 -8.12 -2.78
C THR A 44 -10.02 -8.39 -4.25
N SER A 45 -9.81 -9.66 -4.65
CA SER A 45 -9.47 -10.04 -6.04
C SER A 45 -10.47 -9.51 -7.08
N HIS A 46 -11.75 -9.50 -6.75
CA HIS A 46 -12.83 -9.00 -7.61
C HIS A 46 -12.74 -7.50 -7.95
N ALA A 47 -11.98 -6.72 -7.17
CA ALA A 47 -11.79 -5.28 -7.36
C ALA A 47 -10.38 -4.94 -7.85
N MET A 48 -9.54 -5.94 -8.15
CA MET A 48 -8.19 -5.78 -8.68
C MET A 48 -8.20 -5.87 -10.21
N ASP A 49 -7.35 -5.09 -10.87
CA ASP A 49 -7.15 -5.16 -12.32
C ASP A 49 -6.53 -6.51 -12.72
N TYR A 50 -5.60 -7.00 -11.89
CA TYR A 50 -4.97 -8.31 -12.02
C TYR A 50 -5.01 -9.03 -10.68
N THR A 51 -5.27 -10.32 -10.69
CA THR A 51 -5.20 -11.16 -9.49
C THR A 51 -3.75 -11.27 -8.97
N PRO A 52 -3.55 -11.65 -7.69
CA PRO A 52 -2.20 -11.88 -7.17
C PRO A 52 -1.38 -12.90 -7.98
N ARG A 53 -2.03 -13.91 -8.59
CA ARG A 53 -1.36 -14.87 -9.47
C ARG A 53 -0.81 -14.18 -10.72
N GLU A 54 -1.62 -13.34 -11.34
CA GLU A 54 -1.27 -12.63 -12.57
C GLU A 54 -0.20 -11.57 -12.33
N ILE A 55 -0.20 -10.90 -11.17
CA ILE A 55 0.89 -9.99 -10.79
C ILE A 55 2.22 -10.74 -10.69
N ILE A 56 2.24 -11.91 -10.03
CA ILE A 56 3.46 -12.73 -9.95
C ILE A 56 3.90 -13.20 -11.34
N ALA A 57 2.97 -13.58 -12.21
CA ALA A 57 3.27 -13.95 -13.59
C ALA A 57 3.88 -12.78 -14.38
N ALA A 58 3.27 -11.60 -14.30
CA ALA A 58 3.72 -10.38 -14.96
C ALA A 58 5.10 -9.94 -14.46
N LEU A 59 5.32 -10.00 -13.15
CA LEU A 59 6.62 -9.70 -12.53
C LEU A 59 7.71 -10.63 -13.06
N ARG A 60 7.47 -11.95 -13.08
CA ARG A 60 8.42 -12.95 -13.63
C ARG A 60 8.67 -12.78 -15.13
N ALA A 61 7.67 -12.30 -15.87
CA ALA A 61 7.78 -12.02 -17.29
C ALA A 61 8.45 -10.67 -17.60
N GLY A 62 8.90 -9.91 -16.58
CA GLY A 62 9.48 -8.58 -16.76
C GLY A 62 8.47 -7.52 -17.23
N MET A 63 7.16 -7.80 -17.14
CA MET A 63 6.09 -6.90 -17.57
C MET A 63 5.77 -5.86 -16.50
N LEU A 64 6.77 -5.10 -16.09
CA LEU A 64 6.67 -4.16 -14.97
C LEU A 64 5.59 -3.09 -15.20
N ASP A 65 5.37 -2.66 -16.44
CA ASP A 65 4.30 -1.71 -16.77
C ASP A 65 2.91 -2.23 -16.37
N ARG A 66 2.65 -3.54 -16.50
CA ARG A 66 1.38 -4.13 -16.05
C ARG A 66 1.28 -4.13 -14.53
N VAL A 67 2.38 -4.42 -13.84
CA VAL A 67 2.43 -4.44 -12.38
C VAL A 67 2.20 -3.05 -11.81
N LEU A 68 2.96 -2.04 -12.28
CA LEU A 68 2.97 -0.71 -11.68
C LEU A 68 1.78 0.17 -12.06
N ASN A 69 1.21 -0.02 -13.25
CA ASN A 69 0.02 0.72 -13.67
C ASN A 69 -1.28 0.06 -13.20
N SER A 70 -1.22 -1.09 -12.51
CA SER A 70 -2.40 -1.73 -11.94
C SER A 70 -2.79 -1.14 -10.58
N ASN A 71 -4.08 -1.21 -10.26
CA ASN A 71 -4.58 -0.93 -8.92
C ASN A 71 -4.26 -2.07 -7.92
N THR A 72 -3.80 -3.24 -8.38
CA THR A 72 -3.77 -4.48 -7.59
C THR A 72 -2.99 -4.34 -6.30
N MET A 73 -1.78 -3.80 -6.36
CA MET A 73 -0.95 -3.60 -5.17
C MET A 73 -1.61 -2.63 -4.17
N TRP A 74 -2.33 -1.62 -4.66
CA TRP A 74 -3.05 -0.65 -3.85
C TRP A 74 -4.34 -1.19 -3.23
N MET A 75 -4.95 -2.21 -3.85
CA MET A 75 -6.13 -2.92 -3.34
C MET A 75 -5.78 -4.07 -2.38
N CYS A 76 -4.50 -4.43 -2.28
CA CYS A 76 -4.03 -5.41 -1.31
C CYS A 76 -4.22 -4.89 0.12
N SER A 77 -5.09 -5.57 0.89
CA SER A 77 -5.38 -5.26 2.30
C SER A 77 -4.40 -5.91 3.28
N SER A 78 -3.36 -6.57 2.78
CA SER A 78 -2.32 -7.23 3.58
C SER A 78 -2.87 -8.20 4.64
N CYS A 79 -3.90 -8.97 4.28
CA CYS A 79 -4.52 -9.95 5.18
C CYS A 79 -3.75 -11.27 5.32
N TYR A 80 -2.62 -11.44 4.61
CA TYR A 80 -1.76 -12.63 4.61
C TYR A 80 -2.38 -13.95 4.11
N GLY A 81 -3.66 -13.98 3.72
CA GLY A 81 -4.34 -15.19 3.26
C GLY A 81 -3.68 -15.87 2.05
N CYS A 82 -3.10 -15.09 1.14
CA CYS A 82 -2.35 -15.61 -0.01
C CYS A 82 -0.97 -16.18 0.38
N THR A 83 -0.29 -15.57 1.35
CA THR A 83 1.01 -16.03 1.87
C THR A 83 0.87 -17.38 2.57
N VAL A 84 -0.10 -17.50 3.49
CA VAL A 84 -0.27 -18.72 4.30
C VAL A 84 -0.69 -19.93 3.45
N ARG A 85 -1.47 -19.71 2.39
CA ARG A 85 -2.01 -20.79 1.55
C ARG A 85 -1.14 -21.13 0.33
N CYS A 86 -0.03 -20.43 0.11
CA CYS A 86 0.79 -20.67 -1.08
C CYS A 86 1.51 -22.03 -0.97
N PRO A 87 1.25 -23.01 -1.86
CA PRO A 87 1.94 -24.30 -1.82
C PRO A 87 3.44 -24.18 -2.17
N SER A 88 3.83 -23.15 -2.93
CA SER A 88 5.23 -22.84 -3.23
C SER A 88 5.91 -21.99 -2.15
N GLY A 89 5.21 -21.69 -1.04
CA GLY A 89 5.77 -20.92 0.08
C GLY A 89 6.12 -19.46 -0.24
N ILE A 90 5.51 -18.87 -1.27
CA ILE A 90 5.78 -17.48 -1.66
C ILE A 90 5.14 -16.53 -0.65
N LYS A 91 5.90 -15.53 -0.17
CA LYS A 91 5.37 -14.46 0.68
C LYS A 91 4.75 -13.34 -0.15
N LEU A 92 3.63 -13.62 -0.82
CA LEU A 92 3.00 -12.66 -1.75
C LEU A 92 2.66 -11.32 -1.09
N THR A 93 2.32 -11.32 0.20
CA THR A 93 2.02 -10.07 0.92
C THR A 93 3.23 -9.13 0.97
N ASP A 94 4.42 -9.68 1.19
CA ASP A 94 5.66 -8.91 1.28
C ASP A 94 6.06 -8.39 -0.11
N VAL A 95 5.89 -9.21 -1.15
CA VAL A 95 6.05 -8.80 -2.55
C VAL A 95 5.14 -7.60 -2.87
N MET A 96 3.87 -7.64 -2.46
CA MET A 96 2.94 -6.52 -2.69
C MET A 96 3.34 -5.25 -1.94
N TYR A 97 3.91 -5.37 -0.73
CA TYR A 97 4.42 -4.22 0.01
C TYR A 97 5.65 -3.60 -0.67
N GLU A 98 6.59 -4.44 -1.11
CA GLU A 98 7.79 -3.98 -1.79
C GLU A 98 7.45 -3.25 -3.09
N LEU A 99 6.51 -3.80 -3.89
CA LEU A 99 5.99 -3.14 -5.08
C LEU A 99 5.36 -1.77 -4.75
N LYS A 100 4.57 -1.65 -3.67
CA LYS A 100 4.01 -0.37 -3.21
C LYS A 100 5.10 0.63 -2.79
N SER A 101 6.12 0.14 -2.08
CA SER A 101 7.26 0.95 -1.62
C SER A 101 8.01 1.55 -2.81
N LEU A 102 8.43 0.69 -3.75
CA LEU A 102 9.17 1.10 -4.94
C LEU A 102 8.33 1.99 -5.86
N ALA A 103 7.05 1.66 -6.07
CA ALA A 103 6.13 2.51 -6.84
C ALA A 103 6.02 3.91 -6.21
N THR A 104 5.98 3.99 -4.88
CA THR A 104 5.97 5.28 -4.15
C THR A 104 7.28 6.04 -4.32
N LYS A 105 8.43 5.37 -4.17
CA LYS A 105 9.78 5.93 -4.33
C LYS A 105 9.99 6.52 -5.73
N HIS A 106 9.52 5.81 -6.75
CA HIS A 106 9.63 6.23 -8.16
C HIS A 106 8.49 7.16 -8.61
N GLY A 107 7.54 7.50 -7.72
CA GLY A 107 6.41 8.38 -8.04
C GLY A 107 5.42 7.79 -9.05
N VAL A 108 5.41 6.46 -9.21
CA VAL A 108 4.52 5.74 -10.13
C VAL A 108 3.23 5.41 -9.41
N ARG A 109 2.12 5.92 -9.94
CA ARG A 109 0.78 5.69 -9.37
C ARG A 109 -0.26 5.56 -10.48
N PRO A 110 -1.13 4.55 -10.43
CA PRO A 110 -2.27 4.47 -11.33
C PRO A 110 -3.21 5.67 -11.13
N LYS A 111 -3.83 6.13 -12.22
CA LYS A 111 -4.82 7.21 -12.16
C LYS A 111 -6.06 6.75 -11.40
N GLY A 112 -6.66 7.66 -10.63
CA GLY A 112 -7.91 7.38 -9.90
C GLY A 112 -7.73 6.62 -8.58
N VAL A 113 -6.50 6.25 -8.20
CA VAL A 113 -6.25 5.57 -6.93
C VAL A 113 -5.76 6.57 -5.88
N SER A 114 -6.55 6.74 -4.82
CA SER A 114 -6.26 7.65 -3.71
C SER A 114 -5.49 7.00 -2.56
N THR A 115 -5.35 5.67 -2.56
CA THR A 115 -4.62 4.90 -1.54
C THR A 115 -3.22 5.43 -1.24
N PRO A 116 -2.38 5.83 -2.23
CA PRO A 116 -1.07 6.41 -1.93
C PRO A 116 -1.16 7.73 -1.15
N ALA A 117 -2.17 8.55 -1.43
CA ALA A 117 -2.39 9.81 -0.71
C ALA A 117 -2.92 9.55 0.71
N LEU A 118 -3.80 8.58 0.87
CA LEU A 118 -4.28 8.14 2.18
C LEU A 118 -3.14 7.57 3.04
N GLN A 119 -2.27 6.74 2.46
CA GLN A 119 -1.10 6.19 3.12
C GLN A 119 -0.15 7.32 3.58
N ALA A 120 0.13 8.30 2.72
CA ALA A 120 0.96 9.45 3.08
C ALA A 120 0.34 10.28 4.21
N ALA A 121 -0.98 10.54 4.14
CA ALA A 121 -1.69 11.26 5.19
C ALA A 121 -1.68 10.50 6.53
N PHE A 122 -1.82 9.18 6.50
CA PHE A 122 -1.76 8.30 7.67
C PHE A 122 -0.38 8.33 8.33
N VAL A 123 0.69 8.11 7.55
CA VAL A 123 2.06 8.15 8.07
C VAL A 123 2.36 9.51 8.70
N ALA A 124 1.99 10.60 8.02
CA ALA A 124 2.20 11.94 8.55
C ALA A 124 1.41 12.18 9.86
N GLU A 125 0.18 11.66 9.97
CA GLU A 125 -0.65 11.80 11.18
C GLU A 125 -0.02 11.08 12.38
N VAL A 126 0.43 9.84 12.14
CA VAL A 126 1.12 9.01 13.13
C VAL A 126 2.46 9.62 13.54
N GLU A 127 3.25 10.18 12.62
CA GLU A 127 4.52 10.84 12.97
C GLU A 127 4.32 12.11 13.79
N ALA A 128 3.23 12.85 13.53
CA ALA A 128 2.92 14.07 14.24
C ALA A 128 2.38 13.84 15.66
N HIS A 129 1.50 12.84 15.86
CA HIS A 129 0.77 12.65 17.13
C HIS A 129 1.07 11.32 17.82
N GLY A 130 1.83 10.43 17.18
CA GLY A 130 2.14 9.07 17.63
C GLY A 130 0.96 8.10 17.62
N ARG A 131 -0.25 8.55 17.27
CA ARG A 131 -1.43 7.73 17.04
C ARG A 131 -2.25 8.36 15.91
N ASN A 132 -2.99 7.53 15.19
CA ASN A 132 -3.89 8.01 14.15
C ASN A 132 -5.17 8.61 14.77
N ALA A 133 -5.42 9.90 14.54
CA ALA A 133 -6.69 10.54 14.87
C ALA A 133 -7.57 10.61 13.60
N GLU A 134 -8.78 10.04 13.67
CA GLU A 134 -9.66 9.86 12.50
C GLU A 134 -9.94 11.19 11.77
N VAL A 135 -10.29 12.24 12.52
CA VAL A 135 -10.57 13.56 11.97
C VAL A 135 -9.31 14.22 11.40
N GLY A 136 -8.17 14.08 12.09
CA GLY A 136 -6.88 14.61 11.63
C GLY A 136 -6.44 13.99 10.31
N LEU A 137 -6.52 12.66 10.24
CA LEU A 137 -6.27 11.88 9.02
C LEU A 137 -7.18 12.30 7.86
N MET A 138 -8.50 12.30 8.08
CA MET A 138 -9.46 12.66 7.03
C MET A 138 -9.23 14.10 6.55
N ARG A 139 -8.95 15.03 7.46
CA ARG A 139 -8.61 16.42 7.10
C ARG A 139 -7.36 16.48 6.23
N ARG A 140 -6.27 15.82 6.63
CA ARG A 140 -5.03 15.77 5.84
C ARG A 140 -5.26 15.14 4.46
N PHE A 141 -6.01 14.05 4.41
CA PHE A 141 -6.34 13.36 3.17
C PHE A 141 -7.15 14.24 2.22
N PHE A 142 -8.27 14.83 2.66
CA PHE A 142 -9.11 15.67 1.81
C PHE A 142 -8.40 16.96 1.39
N LEU A 143 -7.63 17.61 2.28
CA LEU A 143 -6.84 18.78 1.90
C LEU A 143 -5.72 18.45 0.90
N GLY A 144 -5.13 17.25 0.98
CA GLY A 144 -4.09 16.79 0.07
C GLY A 144 -4.59 16.22 -1.26
N THR A 145 -5.90 15.95 -1.39
CA THR A 145 -6.49 15.34 -2.60
C THR A 145 -7.54 16.25 -3.23
N ASN A 146 -8.66 16.47 -2.55
CA ASN A 146 -9.75 17.33 -3.00
C ASN A 146 -10.56 17.85 -1.81
N PRO A 147 -10.43 19.15 -1.44
CA PRO A 147 -11.18 19.73 -0.32
C PRO A 147 -12.71 19.67 -0.51
N PHE A 148 -13.20 19.70 -1.75
CA PHE A 148 -14.63 19.62 -2.04
C PHE A 148 -15.23 18.26 -1.67
N ASP A 149 -14.47 17.17 -1.81
CA ASP A 149 -14.93 15.85 -1.36
C ASP A 149 -15.07 15.80 0.16
N GLY A 150 -14.22 16.52 0.90
CA GLY A 150 -14.37 16.70 2.35
C GLY A 150 -15.70 17.37 2.71
N LEU A 151 -16.07 18.42 1.98
CA LEU A 151 -17.35 19.12 2.18
C LEU A 151 -18.54 18.20 1.88
N ARG A 152 -18.47 17.43 0.79
CA ARG A 152 -19.52 16.46 0.42
C ARG A 152 -19.74 15.38 1.48
N ASN A 153 -18.67 14.97 2.16
CA ASN A 153 -18.72 13.94 3.20
C ASN A 153 -19.11 14.48 4.59
N LEU A 154 -19.40 15.78 4.74
CA LEU A 154 -19.73 16.38 6.03
C LEU A 154 -21.01 15.81 6.65
N GLY A 155 -22.02 15.50 5.83
CA GLY A 155 -23.26 14.85 6.30
C GLY A 155 -23.01 13.45 6.88
N LEU A 156 -22.16 12.65 6.23
CA LEU A 156 -21.73 11.35 6.74
C LEU A 156 -20.94 11.50 8.05
N ALA A 157 -20.01 12.46 8.10
CA ALA A 157 -19.23 12.75 9.30
C ALA A 157 -20.14 13.13 10.49
N LEU A 158 -21.16 13.96 10.26
CA LEU A 158 -22.15 14.32 11.27
C LEU A 158 -22.97 13.10 11.72
N ALA A 159 -23.42 12.28 10.78
CA ALA A 159 -24.18 11.06 11.08
C ALA A 159 -23.36 10.01 11.85
N MET A 160 -22.06 9.90 11.59
CA MET A 160 -21.15 9.04 12.35
C MET A 160 -20.88 9.61 13.75
N LYS A 161 -20.71 10.93 13.87
CA LYS A 161 -20.57 11.62 15.17
C LYS A 161 -21.81 11.45 16.04
N GLN A 162 -23.01 11.65 15.49
CA GLN A 162 -24.28 11.48 16.21
C GLN A 162 -24.45 10.05 16.76
N ARG A 163 -23.89 9.05 16.06
CA ARG A 163 -23.91 7.65 16.51
C ARG A 163 -22.72 7.26 17.39
N GLY A 164 -21.88 8.22 17.81
CA GLY A 164 -20.68 7.95 18.61
C GLY A 164 -19.59 7.14 17.89
N ARG A 165 -19.66 7.04 16.56
CA ARG A 165 -18.73 6.26 15.71
C ARG A 165 -17.59 7.08 15.12
N LEU A 166 -17.51 8.37 15.46
CA LEU A 166 -16.44 9.27 15.03
C LEU A 166 -15.90 10.04 16.23
N SER A 167 -14.62 9.84 16.52
CA SER A 167 -13.92 10.51 17.61
C SER A 167 -13.40 11.87 17.16
N LEU A 168 -13.84 12.97 17.80
CA LEU A 168 -13.35 14.32 17.48
C LEU A 168 -12.07 14.70 18.25
N GLY A 169 -11.73 13.95 19.30
CA GLY A 169 -10.56 14.21 20.11
C GLY A 169 -9.27 13.78 19.39
N SER A 170 -8.26 14.64 19.43
CA SER A 170 -6.89 14.24 19.09
C SER A 170 -6.28 13.50 20.27
N SER A 171 -6.25 12.17 20.23
CA SER A 171 -5.48 11.38 21.20
C SER A 171 -4.01 11.35 20.76
N SER A 172 -3.16 12.11 21.45
CA SER A 172 -1.70 11.98 21.31
C SER A 172 -1.18 10.92 22.27
N VAL A 173 -0.13 10.21 21.88
CA VAL A 173 0.62 9.37 22.82
C VAL A 173 1.44 10.22 23.80
N SER A 174 1.93 9.59 24.86
CA SER A 174 2.82 10.24 25.81
C SER A 174 4.11 10.74 25.12
N PRO A 175 4.79 11.77 25.67
CA PRO A 175 6.04 12.25 25.10
C PRO A 175 7.11 11.15 24.98
N GLU A 176 7.11 10.17 25.89
CA GLU A 176 7.99 9.01 25.81
C GLU A 176 7.63 8.08 24.65
N GLY A 177 6.35 7.73 24.51
CA GLY A 177 5.87 6.92 23.39
C GLY A 177 6.19 7.57 22.04
N GLN A 178 6.11 8.91 21.96
CA GLN A 178 6.47 9.64 20.75
C GLN A 178 7.97 9.55 20.43
N ARG A 179 8.86 9.58 21.44
CA ARG A 179 10.30 9.36 21.23
C ARG A 179 10.59 7.94 20.74
N GLN A 180 9.96 6.94 21.33
CA GLN A 180 10.12 5.54 20.92
C GLN A 180 9.65 5.33 19.47
N LEU A 181 8.51 5.89 19.09
CA LEU A 181 8.00 5.82 17.72
C LEU A 181 8.96 6.47 16.71
N LYS A 182 9.52 7.64 17.04
CA LYS A 182 10.53 8.30 16.19
C LYS A 182 11.78 7.43 16.02
N ALA A 183 12.28 6.83 17.10
CA ALA A 183 13.43 5.93 17.03
C ALA A 183 13.16 4.69 16.16
N ILE A 184 11.96 4.11 16.23
CA ILE A 184 11.55 3.00 15.36
C ILE A 184 11.49 3.45 13.89
N ALA A 185 10.88 4.61 13.61
CA ALA A 185 10.75 5.14 12.26
C ALA A 185 12.12 5.49 11.64
N GLU A 186 13.04 6.06 12.42
CA GLU A 186 14.41 6.34 11.99
C GLU A 186 15.16 5.05 11.67
N LYS A 187 15.06 4.04 12.54
CA LYS A 187 15.67 2.71 12.30
C LYS A 187 15.12 2.06 11.02
N ALA A 188 13.82 2.19 10.76
CA ALA A 188 13.19 1.64 9.56
C ALA A 188 13.56 2.39 8.27
N ARG A 189 13.99 3.66 8.36
CA ARG A 189 14.43 4.47 7.20
C ARG A 189 15.92 4.34 6.91
N GLY A 190 16.72 3.91 7.89
CA GLY A 190 18.18 3.82 7.82
C GLY A 190 18.75 2.41 7.65
N GLY A 191 17.89 1.40 7.46
CA GLY A 191 18.26 0.05 7.04
C GLY A 191 17.90 -0.18 5.58
#